data_AF-A0A7J6TDB0-F1
#
_entry.id   AF-A0A7J6TDB0-F1
#
_cell.length_a   1.000
_cell.length_b   1.000
_cell.length_c   1.000
_cell.angle_alpha   90.00
_cell.angle_beta   90.00
_cell.angle_gamma   90.00
#
_symmetry.space_group_name_H-M   'P 1'
#
loop_
_entity.id
_entity.type
_entity.pdbx_description
1 polymer ?
#
loop_
_entity_poly.entity_id
_entity_poly.type
_entity_poly.pdbx_seq_one_letter_code
_entity_poly.pdbx_strand_id
1 'polypeptide(L)'
;TVIVSPVSYYEVTLRPAEHPRWTNANVKQCVSVGVCLRSWKQRPRGQQAGWCKYSWGLHGDDGNLFHGSGMHHSVEAFSRPFGAGDTIGCGVNYQNNTIFYTLNGQLLGEAFSLHGPPFRRRLIPMIGLDTEWSVKINLGREEFVYHGLPPYSPTTLAKLADYTIAQGWIRTAPPARGDGKIAIRGSIIRRLMAATVQQ
;
A
#
# COMPACT_ATOMS: atom_id res chain seq x y z
N THR A 1 27.66 9.07 7.52
CA THR A 1 27.18 7.91 6.73
C THR A 1 25.67 7.86 6.79
N VAL A 2 24.97 7.96 5.65
CA VAL A 2 23.51 7.79 5.62
C VAL A 2 23.23 6.29 5.80
N ILE A 3 22.76 5.89 6.98
CA ILE A 3 22.27 4.53 7.20
C ILE A 3 20.97 4.41 6.41
N VAL A 4 21.03 3.73 5.26
CA VAL A 4 19.84 3.42 4.47
C VAL A 4 19.24 2.17 5.10
N SER A 5 18.01 2.27 5.61
CA SER A 5 17.31 1.13 6.19
C SER A 5 17.27 -0.05 5.20
N PRO A 6 17.51 -1.30 5.64
CA PRO A 6 17.38 -2.47 4.78
C PRO A 6 15.91 -2.76 4.43
N VAL A 7 14.96 -2.07 5.06
CA VAL A 7 13.53 -2.27 4.89
C VAL A 7 12.83 -0.94 4.57
N SER A 8 11.99 -0.95 3.54
CA SER A 8 10.94 0.07 3.37
C SER A 8 9.61 -0.52 3.80
N TYR A 9 8.77 0.25 4.51
CA TYR A 9 7.49 -0.22 5.05
C TYR A 9 6.46 0.91 5.14
N TYR A 10 5.18 0.61 4.92
CA TYR A 10 4.08 1.53 5.14
C TYR A 10 2.83 0.80 5.60
N GLU A 11 1.92 1.53 6.24
CA GLU A 11 0.63 1.01 6.68
C GLU A 11 -0.54 1.73 6.02
N VAL A 12 -1.63 0.98 5.81
CA VAL A 12 -2.91 1.46 5.31
C VAL A 12 -3.98 1.07 6.32
N THR A 13 -4.55 2.06 6.99
CA THR A 13 -5.70 1.88 7.88
C THR A 13 -6.98 2.09 7.09
N LEU A 14 -7.88 1.10 7.14
CA LEU A 14 -9.18 1.12 6.48
C LEU A 14 -10.24 1.55 7.49
N ARG A 15 -11.00 2.59 7.16
CA ARG A 15 -12.08 3.08 8.03
C ARG A 15 -13.42 2.91 7.36
N PRO A 16 -14.46 2.49 8.10
CA PRO A 16 -15.82 2.42 7.59
C PRO A 16 -16.24 3.74 6.91
N ALA A 17 -17.13 3.63 5.93
CA ALA A 17 -17.78 4.80 5.36
C ALA A 17 -18.69 5.44 6.40
N GLU A 18 -18.61 6.75 6.61
CA GLU A 18 -19.55 7.49 7.47
C GLU A 18 -20.98 7.41 6.91
N HIS A 19 -21.11 7.41 5.57
CA HIS A 19 -22.37 7.35 4.84
C HIS A 19 -22.22 6.45 3.60
N PRO A 20 -22.35 5.11 3.73
CA PRO A 20 -22.22 4.20 2.60
C PRO A 20 -23.37 4.40 1.60
N ARG A 21 -23.06 4.47 0.30
CA ARG A 21 -24.03 4.46 -0.80
C ARG A 21 -24.20 3.06 -1.37
N TRP A 22 -23.23 2.17 -1.17
CA TRP A 22 -23.33 0.74 -1.45
C TRP A 22 -24.06 0.08 -0.29
N THR A 23 -25.39 0.06 -0.39
CA THR A 23 -26.28 -0.61 0.57
C THR A 23 -26.52 -2.08 0.23
N ASN A 24 -26.11 -2.52 -0.96
CA ASN A 24 -26.26 -3.91 -1.39
C ASN A 24 -25.12 -4.76 -0.82
N ALA A 25 -25.44 -5.64 0.13
CA ALA A 25 -24.50 -6.58 0.75
C ALA A 25 -23.81 -7.52 -0.26
N ASN A 26 -24.32 -7.63 -1.49
CA ASN A 26 -23.71 -8.45 -2.56
C ASN A 26 -22.56 -7.77 -3.31
N VAL A 27 -22.29 -6.47 -3.07
CA VAL A 27 -21.12 -5.80 -3.65
C VAL A 27 -19.90 -6.05 -2.76
N LYS A 28 -18.99 -6.92 -3.20
CA LYS A 28 -17.70 -7.11 -2.54
C LYS A 28 -16.88 -5.83 -2.64
N GLN A 29 -16.50 -5.29 -1.48
CA GLN A 29 -15.57 -4.16 -1.40
C GLN A 29 -14.15 -4.70 -1.31
N CYS A 30 -13.22 -4.08 -2.03
CA CYS A 30 -11.81 -4.46 -2.03
C CYS A 30 -10.92 -3.24 -1.84
N VAL A 31 -9.94 -3.39 -0.96
CA VAL A 31 -8.70 -2.59 -0.98
C VAL A 31 -7.56 -3.56 -1.21
N SER A 32 -6.74 -3.28 -2.21
CA SER A 32 -5.48 -3.99 -2.42
C SER A 32 -4.30 -3.13 -2.03
N VAL A 33 -3.30 -3.75 -1.40
CA VAL A 33 -2.11 -3.06 -0.87
C VAL A 33 -0.87 -3.77 -1.39
N GLY A 34 0.11 -3.00 -1.85
CA GLY A 34 1.37 -3.56 -2.32
C GLY A 34 2.31 -2.53 -2.90
N VAL A 35 3.13 -2.94 -3.87
CA VAL A 35 4.16 -2.08 -4.46
C VAL A 35 4.21 -2.22 -5.96
N CYS A 36 4.72 -1.19 -6.65
CA CYS A 36 5.01 -1.28 -8.07
C CYS A 36 6.35 -0.63 -8.43
N LEU A 37 6.86 -0.94 -9.62
CA LEU A 37 8.03 -0.26 -10.15
C LEU A 37 7.73 1.19 -10.42
N ARG A 38 8.61 2.03 -9.89
CA ARG A 38 8.64 3.47 -10.10
C ARG A 38 8.66 3.85 -11.59
N SER A 39 9.44 3.16 -12.40
CA SER A 39 9.58 3.48 -13.84
C SER A 39 8.37 3.08 -14.69
N TRP A 40 7.36 2.45 -14.09
CA TRP A 40 6.19 2.01 -14.82
C TRP A 40 5.30 3.20 -15.18
N LYS A 41 5.32 3.55 -16.48
CA LYS A 41 4.68 4.75 -17.04
C LYS A 41 3.18 4.60 -17.30
N GLN A 42 2.72 3.37 -17.55
CA GLN A 42 1.31 3.11 -17.75
C GLN A 42 0.69 3.00 -16.37
N ARG A 43 -0.13 3.96 -15.93
CA ARG A 43 -0.81 3.92 -14.62
C ARG A 43 -2.31 3.90 -14.88
N PRO A 44 -2.86 2.76 -15.33
CA PRO A 44 -4.25 2.72 -15.76
C PRO A 44 -5.14 3.00 -14.55
N ARG A 45 -6.12 3.87 -14.73
CA ARG A 45 -7.20 4.05 -13.74
C ARG A 45 -7.96 2.72 -13.64
N GLY A 46 -8.37 2.34 -12.43
CA GLY A 46 -9.16 1.13 -12.23
C GLY A 46 -8.40 -0.18 -12.10
N GLN A 47 -7.11 -0.13 -11.78
CA GLN A 47 -6.31 -1.31 -11.46
C GLN A 47 -6.20 -1.53 -9.95
N GLN A 48 -6.11 -2.79 -9.56
CA GLN A 48 -5.69 -3.21 -8.23
C GLN A 48 -4.16 -3.43 -8.18
N ALA A 49 -3.58 -3.37 -6.99
CA ALA A 49 -2.19 -3.76 -6.76
C ALA A 49 -1.98 -5.22 -7.22
N GLY A 50 -0.88 -5.49 -7.92
CA GLY A 50 -0.58 -6.84 -8.43
C GLY A 50 -1.13 -7.14 -9.83
N TRP A 51 -2.10 -6.40 -10.35
CA TRP A 51 -2.69 -6.70 -11.67
C TRP A 51 -1.84 -6.32 -12.88
N CYS A 52 -0.74 -5.60 -12.67
CA CYS A 52 0.10 -5.08 -13.73
C CYS A 52 1.50 -5.67 -13.66
N LYS A 53 2.14 -5.85 -14.84
CA LYS A 53 3.44 -6.53 -15.05
C LYS A 53 4.52 -6.25 -13.99
N TYR A 54 4.55 -5.03 -13.44
CA TYR A 54 5.54 -4.60 -12.47
C TYR A 54 4.93 -4.15 -11.15
N SER A 55 3.88 -4.84 -10.71
CA SER A 55 3.21 -4.62 -9.44
C SER A 55 2.98 -5.92 -8.71
N TRP A 56 2.96 -5.84 -7.39
CA TRP A 56 2.68 -6.91 -6.45
C TRP A 56 1.62 -6.39 -5.49
N GLY A 57 0.66 -7.22 -5.09
CA GLY A 57 -0.40 -6.80 -4.19
C GLY A 57 -1.05 -7.95 -3.45
N LEU A 58 -1.46 -7.66 -2.22
CA LEU A 58 -2.37 -8.47 -1.43
C LEU A 58 -3.76 -7.82 -1.49
N HIS A 59 -4.80 -8.61 -1.76
CA HIS A 59 -6.19 -8.14 -1.89
C HIS A 59 -7.00 -8.44 -0.64
N GLY A 60 -7.82 -7.47 -0.21
CA GLY A 60 -8.57 -7.58 1.04
C GLY A 60 -9.87 -8.38 0.96
N ASP A 61 -10.44 -8.55 -0.23
CA ASP A 61 -11.74 -9.23 -0.41
C ASP A 61 -11.65 -10.77 -0.45
N ASP A 62 -10.43 -11.29 -0.65
CA ASP A 62 -10.16 -12.73 -0.74
C ASP A 62 -8.85 -13.17 -0.06
N GLY A 63 -7.99 -12.24 0.38
CA GLY A 63 -6.68 -12.58 0.98
C GLY A 63 -5.66 -13.11 -0.04
N ASN A 64 -5.91 -12.92 -1.34
CA ASN A 64 -5.06 -13.47 -2.37
C ASN A 64 -3.90 -12.55 -2.75
N LEU A 65 -2.81 -13.19 -3.20
CA LEU A 65 -1.61 -12.52 -3.68
C LEU A 65 -1.63 -12.44 -5.22
N PHE A 66 -1.38 -11.24 -5.74
CA PHE A 66 -1.37 -10.96 -7.18
C PHE A 66 -0.03 -10.36 -7.61
N HIS A 67 0.47 -10.81 -8.75
CA HIS A 67 1.65 -10.23 -9.40
C HIS A 67 1.54 -10.30 -10.92
N GLY A 68 1.80 -9.16 -11.57
CA GLY A 68 1.94 -9.10 -13.02
C GLY A 68 0.66 -9.26 -13.83
N SER A 69 -0.43 -9.73 -13.23
CA SER A 69 -1.65 -10.21 -13.89
C SER A 69 -2.84 -10.29 -12.91
N GLY A 70 -4.03 -10.57 -13.45
CA GLY A 70 -5.22 -10.88 -12.64
C GLY A 70 -5.25 -12.33 -12.12
N MET A 71 -4.23 -13.15 -12.39
CA MET A 71 -4.11 -14.48 -11.78
C MET A 71 -3.53 -14.35 -10.38
N HIS A 72 -4.08 -15.11 -9.44
CA HIS A 72 -3.68 -15.07 -8.04
C HIS A 72 -2.99 -16.35 -7.58
N HIS A 73 -2.27 -16.20 -6.46
CA HIS A 73 -1.80 -17.30 -5.64
C HIS A 73 -2.43 -17.18 -4.26
N SER A 74 -3.06 -18.27 -3.81
CA SER A 74 -3.57 -18.40 -2.46
C SER A 74 -2.52 -19.09 -1.60
N VAL A 75 -2.20 -18.50 -0.46
CA VAL A 75 -1.28 -19.06 0.53
C VAL A 75 -1.98 -18.94 1.88
N GLU A 76 -2.00 -20.03 2.66
CA GLU A 76 -2.79 -20.11 3.90
C GLU A 76 -2.48 -18.98 4.90
N ALA A 77 -1.21 -18.55 4.97
CA ALA A 77 -0.80 -17.43 5.81
C ALA A 77 -1.44 -16.07 5.44
N PHE A 78 -1.99 -15.93 4.23
CA PHE A 78 -2.58 -14.70 3.71
C PHE A 78 -4.08 -14.82 3.41
N SER A 79 -4.66 -16.02 3.50
CA SER A 79 -6.05 -16.32 3.10
C SER A 79 -7.14 -15.67 3.96
N ARG A 80 -6.77 -14.84 4.93
CA ARG A 80 -7.70 -14.08 5.75
C ARG A 80 -8.02 -12.74 5.06
N PRO A 81 -9.27 -12.50 4.66
CA PRO A 81 -9.71 -11.19 4.18
C PRO A 81 -9.47 -10.11 5.24
N PHE A 82 -9.25 -8.88 4.79
CA PHE A 82 -9.16 -7.69 5.64
C PHE A 82 -10.05 -6.59 5.10
N GLY A 83 -10.57 -5.74 5.99
CA GLY A 83 -11.56 -4.74 5.63
C GLY A 83 -11.62 -3.56 6.57
N ALA A 84 -12.76 -2.86 6.57
CA ALA A 84 -12.97 -1.71 7.43
C ALA A 84 -12.68 -2.04 8.91
N GLY A 85 -11.84 -1.23 9.55
CA GLY A 85 -11.34 -1.43 10.91
C GLY A 85 -9.90 -1.95 10.96
N ASP A 86 -9.42 -2.60 9.90
CA ASP A 86 -8.09 -3.18 9.86
C ASP A 86 -7.00 -2.17 9.45
N THR A 87 -5.78 -2.45 9.87
CA THR A 87 -4.55 -1.83 9.36
C THR A 87 -3.67 -2.89 8.72
N ILE A 88 -3.44 -2.75 7.42
CA ILE A 88 -2.55 -3.62 6.65
C ILE A 88 -1.22 -2.90 6.40
N GLY A 89 -0.11 -3.56 6.72
CA GLY A 89 1.23 -3.10 6.41
C GLY A 89 1.83 -3.83 5.22
N CYS A 90 2.63 -3.13 4.43
CA CYS A 90 3.40 -3.70 3.32
C CYS A 90 4.85 -3.27 3.43
N GLY A 91 5.74 -4.26 3.46
CA GLY A 91 7.17 -4.08 3.59
C GLY A 91 7.96 -4.69 2.43
N VAL A 92 9.08 -4.06 2.11
CA VAL A 92 10.09 -4.58 1.19
C VAL A 92 11.38 -4.77 1.96
N ASN A 93 11.82 -6.01 2.10
CA ASN A 93 13.12 -6.36 2.65
C ASN A 93 14.14 -6.42 1.51
N TYR A 94 15.07 -5.46 1.45
CA TYR A 94 16.07 -5.38 0.38
C TYR A 94 17.26 -6.32 0.58
N GLN A 95 17.43 -6.89 1.77
CA GLN A 95 18.46 -7.90 2.02
C GLN A 95 18.02 -9.23 1.43
N ASN A 96 16.79 -9.65 1.74
CA ASN A 96 16.23 -10.92 1.26
C ASN A 96 15.60 -10.77 -0.13
N ASN A 97 15.39 -9.54 -0.61
CA ASN A 97 14.63 -9.23 -1.81
C ASN A 97 13.20 -9.81 -1.73
N THR A 98 12.53 -9.60 -0.61
CA THR A 98 11.17 -10.10 -0.38
C THR A 98 10.20 -8.96 -0.11
N ILE A 99 8.93 -9.19 -0.45
CA ILE A 99 7.79 -8.38 0.01
C ILE A 99 7.12 -9.16 1.12
N PHE A 100 6.81 -8.50 2.23
CA PHE A 100 6.08 -9.08 3.36
C PHE A 100 4.88 -8.20 3.73
N TYR A 101 3.90 -8.79 4.41
CA TYR A 101 2.73 -8.08 4.90
C TYR A 101 2.53 -8.27 6.39
N THR A 102 1.84 -7.31 6.98
CA THR A 102 1.38 -7.36 8.36
C THR A 102 -0.10 -7.01 8.41
N LEU A 103 -0.83 -7.54 9.39
CA LEU A 103 -2.23 -7.22 9.64
C LEU A 103 -2.40 -6.93 11.12
N ASN A 104 -2.91 -5.74 11.44
CA ASN A 104 -3.17 -5.28 12.81
C ASN A 104 -1.97 -5.49 13.75
N GLY A 105 -0.76 -5.19 13.25
CA GLY A 105 0.49 -5.32 14.02
C GLY A 105 1.07 -6.73 14.08
N GLN A 106 0.47 -7.73 13.42
CA GLN A 106 1.00 -9.08 13.33
C GLN A 106 1.64 -9.34 11.96
N LEU A 107 2.81 -9.98 11.93
CA LEU A 107 3.46 -10.39 10.68
C LEU A 107 2.68 -11.55 10.05
N LEU A 108 2.22 -11.39 8.80
CA LEU A 108 1.62 -12.46 8.01
C LEU A 108 2.68 -13.36 7.37
N GLY A 109 3.81 -12.77 6.98
CA GLY A 109 4.96 -13.47 6.41
C GLY A 109 5.45 -12.86 5.10
N GLU A 110 6.41 -13.53 4.47
CA GLU A 110 6.92 -13.18 3.14
C GLU A 110 5.94 -13.67 2.06
N ALA A 111 5.48 -12.74 1.21
CA ALA A 111 4.47 -12.98 0.19
C ALA A 111 5.08 -13.15 -1.21
N PHE A 112 6.14 -12.40 -1.51
CA PHE A 112 6.76 -12.43 -2.84
C PHE A 112 8.27 -12.39 -2.75
N SER A 113 8.92 -13.23 -3.56
CA SER A 113 10.35 -13.13 -3.85
C SER A 113 10.56 -12.25 -5.08
N LEU A 114 11.40 -11.23 -4.94
CA LEU A 114 11.78 -10.31 -6.02
C LEU A 114 12.97 -10.90 -6.77
N HIS A 115 12.69 -11.74 -7.77
CA HIS A 115 13.73 -12.30 -8.63
C HIS A 115 14.14 -11.30 -9.73
N GLY A 116 15.43 -10.92 -9.73
CA GLY A 116 16.08 -10.20 -10.82
C GLY A 116 16.29 -8.68 -10.64
N PRO A 117 17.29 -8.07 -11.31
CA PRO A 117 17.32 -6.63 -11.57
C PRO A 117 16.14 -6.19 -12.46
N PRO A 118 15.59 -4.96 -12.36
CA PRO A 118 16.09 -3.79 -11.62
C PRO A 118 15.17 -3.36 -10.44
N PHE A 119 14.66 -4.30 -9.63
CA PHE A 119 13.71 -3.98 -8.55
C PHE A 119 14.36 -3.36 -7.31
N ARG A 120 15.68 -3.53 -7.12
CA ARG A 120 16.40 -2.97 -5.97
C ARG A 120 16.23 -1.45 -5.95
N ARG A 121 15.54 -0.96 -4.93
CA ARG A 121 15.33 0.48 -4.59
C ARG A 121 14.53 1.29 -5.61
N ARG A 122 13.70 0.64 -6.43
CA ARG A 122 12.79 1.32 -7.38
C ARG A 122 11.32 0.98 -7.16
N LEU A 123 10.98 0.42 -6.00
CA LEU A 123 9.60 0.08 -5.64
C LEU A 123 8.96 1.20 -4.83
N ILE A 124 7.68 1.43 -5.10
CA ILE A 124 6.88 2.52 -4.55
C ILE A 124 5.53 1.96 -4.09
N PRO A 125 4.91 2.52 -3.04
CA PRO A 125 3.60 2.07 -2.58
C PRO A 125 2.56 2.09 -3.70
N MET A 126 1.70 1.09 -3.72
CA MET A 126 0.56 0.95 -4.62
C MET A 126 -0.66 0.51 -3.83
N ILE A 127 -1.76 1.25 -3.99
CA ILE A 127 -3.04 0.96 -3.34
C ILE A 127 -4.12 0.98 -4.43
N GLY A 128 -4.89 -0.10 -4.50
CA GLY A 128 -6.11 -0.19 -5.32
C GLY A 128 -7.34 -0.02 -4.45
N LEU A 129 -8.34 0.72 -4.94
CA LEU A 129 -9.55 1.04 -4.20
C LEU A 129 -10.77 0.65 -5.05
N ASP A 130 -11.56 -0.28 -4.53
CA ASP A 130 -12.89 -0.63 -5.01
C ASP A 130 -13.82 -0.76 -3.79
N THR A 131 -14.00 0.36 -3.10
CA THR A 131 -14.64 0.45 -1.79
C THR A 131 -15.17 1.85 -1.53
N GLU A 132 -16.11 1.97 -0.59
CA GLU A 132 -16.55 3.25 -0.02
C GLU A 132 -15.81 3.62 1.27
N TRP A 133 -14.95 2.73 1.77
CA TRP A 133 -14.12 2.98 2.94
C TRP A 133 -13.16 4.14 2.69
N SER A 134 -12.87 4.88 3.76
CA SER A 134 -11.78 5.85 3.73
C SER A 134 -10.48 5.17 4.11
N VAL A 135 -9.40 5.56 3.44
CA VAL A 135 -8.06 5.01 3.69
C VAL A 135 -7.15 6.08 4.26
N LYS A 136 -6.41 5.73 5.31
CA LYS A 136 -5.28 6.50 5.84
C LYS A 136 -4.00 5.75 5.53
N ILE A 137 -3.01 6.46 5.00
CA ILE A 137 -1.71 5.90 4.65
C ILE A 137 -0.68 6.47 5.64
N ASN A 138 -0.04 5.61 6.43
CA ASN A 138 1.09 5.97 7.26
C ASN A 138 2.40 5.58 6.55
N LEU A 139 3.17 6.57 6.11
CA LEU A 139 4.46 6.41 5.42
C LEU A 139 5.65 6.56 6.39
N GLY A 140 5.44 6.30 7.69
CA GLY A 140 6.41 6.50 8.77
C GLY A 140 6.36 7.89 9.41
N ARG A 141 5.21 8.57 9.33
CA ARG A 141 4.97 9.87 9.97
C ARG A 141 4.39 9.75 11.37
N GLU A 142 3.75 8.63 11.63
CA GLU A 142 3.26 8.22 12.93
C GLU A 142 3.88 6.86 13.27
N GLU A 143 3.83 6.49 14.54
CA GLU A 143 4.21 5.14 14.96
C GLU A 143 3.40 4.10 14.18
N PHE A 144 4.08 3.02 13.76
CA PHE A 144 3.44 1.90 13.09
C PHE A 144 2.75 1.00 14.11
N VAL A 145 1.65 0.37 13.72
CA VAL A 145 1.00 -0.68 14.52
C VAL A 145 1.91 -1.90 14.61
N TYR A 146 2.68 -2.20 13.57
CA TYR A 146 3.71 -3.24 13.60
C TYR A 146 5.03 -2.72 14.20
N HIS A 147 5.44 -3.31 15.32
CA HIS A 147 6.66 -2.92 16.04
C HIS A 147 7.89 -3.79 15.72
N GLY A 148 7.77 -4.81 14.87
CA GLY A 148 8.86 -5.74 14.54
C GLY A 148 9.83 -5.25 13.46
N LEU A 149 9.89 -3.93 13.20
CA LEU A 149 10.84 -3.34 12.25
C LEU A 149 12.22 -3.13 12.90
N PRO A 150 13.31 -3.12 12.11
CA PRO A 150 14.63 -2.80 12.63
C PRO A 150 14.69 -1.38 13.24
N PRO A 151 15.48 -1.16 14.31
CA PRO A 151 15.56 0.12 15.05
C PRO A 151 16.06 1.30 14.21
N TYR A 152 16.70 1.03 13.06
CA TYR A 152 17.16 2.03 12.10
C TYR A 152 16.28 2.08 10.84
N SER A 153 14.95 2.05 10.99
CA SER A 153 14.02 2.24 9.87
C SER A 153 13.41 3.66 9.81
N PRO A 154 14.19 4.72 9.50
CA PRO A 154 13.61 5.95 8.98
C PRO A 154 13.28 5.66 7.51
N THR A 155 12.06 5.21 7.28
CA THR A 155 11.58 4.70 6.01
C THR A 155 11.86 5.70 4.88
N THR A 156 12.53 5.21 3.84
CA THR A 156 12.75 5.90 2.55
C THR A 156 11.45 6.39 1.89
N LEU A 157 10.28 6.02 2.43
CA LEU A 157 8.96 6.41 1.98
C LEU A 157 8.48 7.78 2.48
N ALA A 158 8.96 8.30 3.63
CA ALA A 158 8.57 9.64 4.08
C ALA A 158 9.10 10.74 3.12
N LYS A 159 10.32 10.58 2.61
CA LYS A 159 10.89 11.45 1.56
C LYS A 159 10.15 11.30 0.22
N LEU A 160 9.66 10.09 -0.06
CA LEU A 160 8.83 9.78 -1.22
C LEU A 160 7.43 10.41 -1.09
N ALA A 161 6.86 10.44 0.11
CA ALA A 161 5.62 11.13 0.46
C ALA A 161 5.73 12.64 0.29
N ASP A 162 6.81 13.24 0.80
CA ASP A 162 7.11 14.66 0.63
C ASP A 162 7.22 15.02 -0.86
N TYR A 163 7.90 14.16 -1.62
CA TYR A 163 8.03 14.32 -3.06
C TYR A 163 6.68 14.20 -3.78
N THR A 164 5.83 13.22 -3.47
CA THR A 164 4.52 13.07 -4.15
C THR A 164 3.55 14.19 -3.85
N ILE A 165 3.60 14.74 -2.63
CA ILE A 165 2.85 15.93 -2.23
C ILE A 165 3.38 17.14 -3.01
N ALA A 166 4.70 17.33 -3.07
CA ALA A 166 5.33 18.40 -3.84
C ALA A 166 5.02 18.33 -5.35
N GLN A 167 4.88 17.14 -5.92
CA GLN A 167 4.50 16.93 -7.33
C GLN A 167 2.98 16.99 -7.59
N GLY A 168 2.16 17.22 -6.56
CA GLY A 168 0.70 17.34 -6.70
C GLY A 168 -0.03 16.04 -7.07
N TRP A 169 0.62 14.88 -6.91
CA TRP A 169 0.04 13.56 -7.24
C TRP A 169 -0.95 13.09 -6.20
N ILE A 170 -0.79 13.54 -4.96
CA ILE A 170 -1.74 13.37 -3.87
C ILE A 170 -2.23 14.77 -3.51
N ARG A 171 -3.54 15.03 -3.67
CA ARG A 171 -4.15 16.23 -3.09
C ARG A 171 -4.46 15.93 -1.63
N THR A 172 -3.76 16.60 -0.72
CA THR A 172 -4.17 16.64 0.68
C THR A 172 -5.51 17.38 0.75
N ALA A 173 -6.44 16.91 1.58
CA ALA A 173 -7.49 17.80 2.04
C ALA A 173 -6.81 18.99 2.74
N PRO A 174 -7.35 20.22 2.66
CA PRO A 174 -6.80 21.32 3.46
C PRO A 174 -6.73 20.86 4.92
N PRO A 175 -5.65 21.19 5.64
CA PRO A 175 -5.47 20.72 7.00
C PRO A 175 -6.68 21.17 7.82
N ALA A 176 -7.53 20.21 8.22
CA ALA A 176 -8.29 20.38 9.43
C ALA A 176 -7.24 20.59 10.52
N ARG A 177 -7.31 21.75 11.19
CA ARG A 177 -6.36 22.23 12.19
C ARG A 177 -5.66 21.07 12.91
N GLY A 178 -4.34 20.94 12.73
CA GLY A 178 -3.47 20.26 13.69
C GLY A 178 -2.86 18.90 13.32
N ASP A 179 -3.42 18.11 12.38
CA ASP A 179 -3.21 16.65 12.54
C ASP A 179 -2.41 15.92 11.46
N GLY A 180 -1.88 16.59 10.42
CA GLY A 180 -1.07 15.90 9.38
C GLY A 180 -1.78 14.75 8.63
N LYS A 181 -3.12 14.66 8.75
CA LYS A 181 -3.94 13.57 8.23
C LYS A 181 -4.09 13.64 6.71
N ILE A 182 -3.62 12.62 5.99
CA ILE A 182 -4.03 12.36 4.60
C ILE A 182 -5.23 11.40 4.64
N ALA A 183 -6.44 11.95 4.51
CA ALA A 183 -7.66 11.18 4.33
C ALA A 183 -8.09 11.24 2.86
N ILE A 184 -8.03 10.12 2.15
CA ILE A 184 -8.57 10.01 0.79
C ILE A 184 -10.00 9.46 0.93
N ARG A 185 -10.99 10.33 0.72
CA ARG A 185 -12.40 9.92 0.64
C ARG A 185 -12.67 9.34 -0.74
N GLY A 186 -13.03 8.07 -0.81
CA GLY A 186 -13.45 7.40 -2.03
C GLY A 186 -14.80 7.96 -2.51
N SER A 187 -14.78 8.78 -3.55
CA SER A 187 -15.97 9.00 -4.37
C SER A 187 -15.60 8.92 -5.84
N ILE A 188 -16.08 7.88 -6.52
CA ILE A 188 -16.13 7.70 -7.99
C ILE A 188 -14.79 7.73 -8.76
N ILE A 189 -13.66 8.04 -8.15
CA ILE A 189 -12.38 8.03 -8.85
C ILE A 189 -11.55 6.83 -8.39
N ARG A 190 -11.54 5.79 -9.25
CA ARG A 190 -10.58 4.70 -9.26
C ARG A 190 -9.14 5.24 -9.37
N ARG A 191 -8.57 5.74 -8.27
CA ARG A 191 -7.24 6.36 -8.24
C ARG A 191 -6.21 5.32 -7.82
N LEU A 192 -5.37 4.93 -8.78
CA LEU A 192 -4.09 4.32 -8.50
C LEU A 192 -3.17 5.39 -7.88
N MET A 193 -2.84 5.26 -6.60
CA MET A 193 -1.77 6.08 -6.00
C MET A 193 -0.45 5.35 -6.21
N ALA A 194 0.44 5.95 -7.00
CA ALA A 194 1.80 5.46 -7.18
C ALA A 194 2.77 6.65 -6.95
N ALA A 195 3.70 6.51 -6.02
CA ALA A 195 4.64 7.56 -5.64
C ALA A 195 5.96 7.51 -6.42
N THR A 196 6.28 8.43 -7.33
CA THR A 196 7.47 8.35 -8.26
C THR A 196 8.56 9.46 -8.09
N VAL A 197 9.65 9.35 -7.31
CA VAL A 197 10.78 10.36 -7.28
C VAL A 197 11.63 10.58 -8.56
N GLN A 198 11.31 11.49 -9.50
CA GLN A 198 12.20 11.78 -10.64
C GLN A 198 13.44 12.55 -10.13
N GLN A 199 14.63 12.10 -10.54
CA GLN A 199 15.78 12.99 -10.77
C GLN A 199 15.72 13.40 -12.24
#